data_AF-A0A9W9DBE8-F1
#
_entry.id   AF-A0A9W9DBE8-F1
#
_cell.length_a   1.000
_cell.length_b   1.000
_cell.length_c   1.000
_cell.angle_alpha   90.00
_cell.angle_beta   90.00
_cell.angle_gamma   90.00
#
_symmetry.space_group_name_H-M   'P 1'
#
loop_
_entity.id
_entity.type
_entity.pdbx_description
1 polymer ?
#
loop_
_entity_poly.entity_id
_entity_poly.type
_entity_poly.pdbx_seq_one_letter_code
_entity_poly.pdbx_strand_id
1 'polypeptide(L)'
;MGTHNGLMRIFWPSDAPNEPLPGVLVGFRNSQLDIFVVSILQEVEPRQVENALAVGTLLRYSPHDVKELFTRCGHSSLSVLGQVNPRTPSGHFDDNLLTAYTDPSSRLPRWRCPADVLPTIQVVVYDRPDPVRMQYLSLTPIALALGDKTTSEQWDTAFAKHEAEEAERQRKKAILVEKLKLHKVVAHPPTQKEAALPVLIEQVNCSSEIDALLQQNIGMIGRRMKRALSVSERVVESANNLWDYVYESLWYLFTVWVWPVVAQLFIYGLMAHRIAGEYILRALDWRLSPDAPALKDISATAQQIDIRLQQFCYWPIQYLTLRKRKASWGSITNSHPEYIRFYNSLWLVANDVIMGIALGSFIIENSAFVAVQVDTVFSTWSIEGLRRMISWLTGWPPPGGLKLNTELAAFLGDLFLWVIEYWAGA
;
A
#
# COMPACT_ATOMS: atom_id res chain seq x y z
N MET A 1 0.15 51.86 17.16
CA MET A 1 -0.27 50.90 16.11
C MET A 1 -0.04 49.52 16.68
N GLY A 2 -1.08 48.69 16.75
CA GLY A 2 -1.18 47.55 17.66
C GLY A 2 -0.11 46.48 17.49
N THR A 3 0.55 46.16 18.60
CA THR A 3 1.41 44.98 18.77
C THR A 3 0.53 43.73 18.72
N HIS A 4 0.48 43.07 17.57
CA HIS A 4 -0.13 41.74 17.49
C HIS A 4 0.75 40.77 18.29
N ASN A 5 0.28 40.35 19.47
CA ASN A 5 0.81 39.18 20.18
C ASN A 5 0.62 37.94 19.29
N GLY A 6 1.62 37.64 18.45
CA GLY A 6 1.62 36.48 17.57
C GLY A 6 1.79 35.19 18.37
N LEU A 7 0.99 34.17 18.06
CA LEU A 7 1.19 32.81 18.54
C LEU A 7 2.29 32.15 17.70
N MET A 8 3.42 31.86 18.31
CA MET A 8 4.52 31.11 17.70
C MET A 8 4.31 29.62 17.94
N ARG A 9 4.35 28.80 16.89
CA ARG A 9 4.17 27.35 16.94
C ARG A 9 5.48 26.65 16.60
N ILE A 10 5.92 25.79 17.50
CA ILE A 10 7.14 25.01 17.32
C ILE A 10 6.76 23.53 17.35
N PHE A 11 6.98 22.83 16.24
CA PHE A 11 6.81 21.39 16.17
C PHE A 11 8.09 20.72 16.66
N TRP A 12 7.97 19.93 17.72
CA TRP A 12 9.11 19.31 18.41
C TRP A 12 9.00 17.78 18.37
N PRO A 13 10.05 17.06 17.93
CA PRO A 13 10.02 15.60 17.89
C PRO A 13 10.04 15.00 19.31
N SER A 14 9.24 13.96 19.55
CA SER A 14 9.12 13.26 20.84
C SER A 14 10.41 12.55 21.27
N ASP A 15 11.20 12.09 20.30
CA ASP A 15 12.44 11.32 20.42
C ASP A 15 13.69 12.19 20.42
N ALA A 16 13.53 13.52 20.49
CA ALA A 16 14.67 14.45 20.56
C ALA A 16 15.58 14.14 21.77
N PRO A 17 16.90 14.31 21.61
CA PRO A 17 17.85 14.12 22.70
C PRO A 17 17.60 15.13 23.83
N ASN A 18 17.49 14.62 25.07
CA ASN A 18 17.22 15.43 26.26
C ASN A 18 18.48 15.75 27.08
N GLU A 19 19.65 15.34 26.60
CA GLU A 19 20.92 15.60 27.28
C GLU A 19 21.27 17.10 27.22
N PRO A 20 21.91 17.66 28.27
CA PRO A 20 22.30 19.07 28.34
C PRO A 20 23.54 19.37 27.47
N LEU A 21 23.66 18.71 26.32
CA LEU A 21 24.75 18.89 25.37
C LEU A 21 24.45 20.06 24.43
N PRO A 22 25.47 20.84 24.04
CA PRO A 22 25.32 21.88 23.04
C PRO A 22 25.00 21.27 21.68
N GLY A 23 24.08 21.87 20.93
CA GLY A 23 23.69 21.37 19.62
C GLY A 23 23.00 22.42 18.75
N VAL A 24 22.63 22.01 17.55
CA VAL A 24 22.00 22.86 16.53
C VAL A 24 20.65 22.27 16.15
N LEU A 25 19.63 23.13 16.09
CA LEU A 25 18.30 22.79 15.61
C LEU A 25 18.27 22.90 14.08
N VAL A 26 17.89 21.81 13.42
CA VAL A 26 17.76 21.75 11.96
C VAL A 26 16.33 21.38 11.59
N GLY A 27 15.76 22.06 10.60
CA GLY A 27 14.43 21.73 10.12
C GLY A 27 13.89 22.69 9.07
N PHE A 28 12.57 22.88 9.08
CA PHE A 28 11.86 23.73 8.13
C PHE A 28 11.30 24.98 8.81
N ARG A 29 11.46 26.12 8.17
CA ARG A 29 10.82 27.37 8.58
C ARG A 29 9.65 27.66 7.64
N ASN A 30 8.44 27.27 8.05
CA ASN A 30 7.23 27.45 7.24
C ASN A 30 6.75 28.91 7.23
N SER A 31 6.94 29.61 8.34
CA SER A 31 6.64 31.04 8.50
C SER A 31 7.57 31.66 9.55
N GLN A 32 7.48 32.97 9.77
CA GLN A 32 8.17 33.62 10.90
C GLN A 32 7.72 33.05 12.26
N LEU A 33 6.46 32.64 12.36
CA LEU A 33 5.85 32.11 13.59
C LEU A 33 5.68 30.58 13.60
N ASP A 34 5.89 29.90 12.47
CA ASP A 34 5.67 28.44 12.36
C ASP A 34 6.99 27.76 12.00
N ILE A 35 7.54 27.03 12.97
CA ILE A 35 8.85 26.39 12.87
C ILE A 35 8.72 24.89 13.13
N PHE A 36 9.29 24.10 12.24
CA PHE A 36 9.25 22.65 12.29
C PHE A 36 10.64 22.09 12.53
N VAL A 37 10.90 21.58 13.74
CA VAL A 37 12.18 20.96 14.08
C VAL A 37 12.19 19.53 13.55
N VAL A 38 13.14 19.23 12.67
CA VAL A 38 13.31 17.88 12.11
C VAL A 38 14.35 17.10 12.89
N SER A 39 15.51 17.70 13.19
CA SER A 39 16.63 17.02 13.83
C SER A 39 17.39 17.94 14.79
N ILE A 40 18.03 17.35 15.80
CA ILE A 40 18.91 18.03 16.74
C ILE A 40 20.30 17.41 16.61
N LEU A 41 21.24 18.19 16.08
CA LEU A 41 22.63 17.76 15.89
C LEU A 41 23.45 18.17 17.11
N GLN A 42 23.87 17.19 17.92
CA GLN A 42 24.67 17.43 19.13
C GLN A 42 26.15 17.63 18.80
N GLU A 43 26.84 18.43 19.63
CA GLU A 43 28.29 18.71 19.58
C GLU A 43 28.78 19.41 18.31
N VAL A 44 27.90 20.09 17.57
CA VAL A 44 28.26 20.83 16.35
C VAL A 44 28.02 22.33 16.50
N GLU A 45 28.81 23.14 15.80
CA GLU A 45 28.59 24.58 15.71
C GLU A 45 27.61 24.96 14.58
N PRO A 46 26.74 25.95 14.79
CA PRO A 46 25.69 26.32 13.83
C PRO A 46 26.24 26.75 12.46
N ARG A 47 27.35 27.50 12.42
CA ARG A 47 27.99 27.95 11.17
C ARG A 47 28.50 26.77 10.33
N GLN A 48 28.99 25.72 10.98
CA GLN A 48 29.49 24.54 10.30
C GLN A 48 28.33 23.73 9.71
N VAL A 49 27.22 23.61 10.44
CA VAL A 49 25.99 22.96 9.96
C VAL A 49 25.40 23.72 8.79
N GLU A 50 25.30 25.05 8.87
CA GLU A 50 24.77 25.88 7.78
C GLU A 50 25.58 25.73 6.49
N ASN A 51 26.91 25.77 6.59
CA ASN A 51 27.80 25.50 5.47
C ASN A 51 27.66 24.06 4.95
N ALA A 52 27.53 23.07 5.84
CA ALA A 52 27.38 21.66 5.46
C ALA A 52 26.03 21.37 4.79
N LEU A 53 24.96 22.08 5.15
CA LEU A 53 23.66 22.03 4.48
C LEU A 53 23.73 22.69 3.10
N ALA A 54 24.37 23.86 3.00
CA ALA A 54 24.53 24.59 1.73
C ALA A 54 25.35 23.80 0.70
N VAL A 55 26.40 23.10 1.16
CA VAL A 55 27.24 22.25 0.31
C VAL A 55 26.61 20.86 0.07
N GLY A 56 25.62 20.47 0.86
CA GLY A 56 24.97 19.16 0.79
C GLY A 56 25.80 18.01 1.42
N THR A 57 26.81 18.32 2.23
CA THR A 57 27.64 17.32 2.93
C THR A 57 26.81 16.45 3.87
N LEU A 58 25.86 17.08 4.58
CA LEU A 58 24.92 16.39 5.47
C LEU A 58 23.90 15.51 4.73
N LEU A 59 23.73 15.74 3.44
CA LEU A 59 22.80 14.99 2.58
C LEU A 59 23.51 13.95 1.70
N ARG A 60 24.81 13.74 1.93
CA ARG A 60 25.64 12.83 1.13
C ARG A 60 25.28 11.37 1.42
N TYR A 61 25.49 10.50 0.44
CA TYR A 61 25.14 9.07 0.52
C TYR A 61 23.65 8.80 0.77
N SER A 62 22.77 9.70 0.32
CA SER A 62 21.34 9.44 0.38
C SER A 62 20.99 8.19 -0.45
N PRO A 63 20.14 7.29 0.07
CA PRO A 63 19.72 6.10 -0.67
C PRO A 63 18.83 6.44 -1.89
N HIS A 64 18.12 7.58 -1.82
CA HIS A 64 17.19 8.05 -2.84
C HIS A 64 17.35 9.56 -3.10
N ASP A 65 16.65 10.11 -4.09
CA ASP A 65 16.72 11.54 -4.44
C ASP A 65 16.09 12.40 -3.33
N VAL A 66 16.89 13.25 -2.71
CA VAL A 66 16.47 14.10 -1.59
C VAL A 66 15.57 15.26 -2.07
N LYS A 67 15.67 15.66 -3.35
CA LYS A 67 14.86 16.76 -3.91
C LYS A 67 13.37 16.42 -3.93
N GLU A 68 13.03 15.18 -4.26
CA GLU A 68 11.65 14.68 -4.22
C GLU A 68 11.07 14.81 -2.80
N LEU A 69 11.86 14.44 -1.80
CA LEU A 69 11.48 14.51 -0.39
C LEU A 69 11.25 15.97 0.07
N PHE A 70 12.17 16.89 -0.24
CA PHE A 70 11.99 18.30 0.12
C PHE A 70 10.80 18.96 -0.59
N THR A 71 10.61 18.65 -1.88
CA THR A 71 9.48 19.18 -2.66
C THR A 71 8.15 18.80 -2.02
N ARG A 72 8.06 17.58 -1.47
CA ARG A 72 6.88 17.11 -0.76
C ARG A 72 6.68 17.76 0.61
N CYS A 73 7.76 18.08 1.31
CA CYS A 73 7.73 18.91 2.52
C CYS A 73 7.44 20.40 2.24
N GLY A 74 7.29 20.80 0.97
CA GLY A 74 7.00 22.19 0.56
C GLY A 74 8.20 23.12 0.60
N HIS A 75 9.42 22.59 0.65
CA HIS A 75 10.67 23.36 0.75
C HIS A 75 11.70 22.90 -0.28
N SER A 76 12.71 23.73 -0.55
CA SER A 76 13.85 23.37 -1.41
C SER A 76 15.06 22.85 -0.63
N SER A 77 15.19 23.23 0.63
CA SER A 77 16.32 22.89 1.49
C SER A 77 15.96 22.98 2.97
N LEU A 78 16.75 22.33 3.83
CA LEU A 78 16.69 22.50 5.28
C LEU A 78 17.37 23.80 5.71
N SER A 79 16.92 24.37 6.82
CA SER A 79 17.53 25.54 7.44
C SER A 79 17.97 25.26 8.88
N VAL A 80 18.97 26.00 9.32
CA VAL A 80 19.34 26.07 10.74
C VAL A 80 18.33 26.97 11.44
N LEU A 81 17.62 26.40 12.42
CA LEU A 81 16.53 27.07 13.13
C LEU A 81 17.03 27.75 14.41
N GLY A 82 18.14 27.28 14.97
CA GLY A 82 18.59 27.73 16.28
C GLY A 82 19.64 26.83 16.92
N GLN A 83 19.87 27.06 18.21
CA GLN A 83 20.82 26.34 19.04
C GLN A 83 20.13 25.71 20.26
N VAL A 84 20.68 24.58 20.70
CA VAL A 84 20.29 23.87 21.92
C VAL A 84 21.44 23.95 22.91
N ASN A 85 21.17 24.32 24.16
CA ASN A 85 22.14 24.43 25.26
C ASN A 85 23.47 25.11 24.86
N PRO A 86 23.46 26.35 24.35
CA PRO A 86 24.68 27.02 23.93
C PRO A 86 25.66 27.19 25.11
N ARG A 87 26.94 26.89 24.88
CA ARG A 87 28.01 27.02 25.90
C ARG A 87 28.14 28.45 26.43
N THR A 88 27.92 29.42 25.55
CA THR A 88 27.88 30.84 25.89
C THR A 88 26.52 31.39 25.49
N PRO A 89 25.66 31.82 26.43
CA PRO A 89 24.39 32.44 26.08
C PRO A 89 24.66 33.72 25.27
N SER A 90 24.09 33.82 24.07
CA SER A 90 24.15 35.06 23.31
C SER A 90 23.41 36.18 24.06
N GLY A 91 24.06 37.34 24.21
CA GLY A 91 23.46 38.52 24.83
C GLY A 91 22.43 39.22 23.94
N HIS A 92 22.48 38.96 22.62
CA HIS A 92 21.54 39.48 21.63
C HIS A 92 20.51 38.40 21.28
N PHE A 93 19.22 38.76 21.40
CA PHE A 93 18.12 37.97 20.84
C PHE A 93 18.07 38.24 19.33
N ASP A 94 18.22 37.19 18.53
CA ASP A 94 18.02 37.24 17.07
C ASP A 94 16.67 36.58 16.79
N ASP A 95 15.72 37.33 16.25
CA ASP A 95 14.37 36.85 15.93
C ASP A 95 14.37 35.66 14.96
N ASN A 96 15.50 35.42 14.28
CA ASN A 96 15.66 34.32 13.33
C ASN A 96 16.26 33.05 13.90
N LEU A 97 16.93 33.10 15.05
CA LEU A 97 17.63 31.96 15.64
C LEU A 97 17.08 31.66 17.03
N LEU A 98 16.38 30.53 17.14
CA LEU A 98 15.83 30.09 18.41
C LEU A 98 16.93 29.59 19.36
N THR A 99 16.75 29.83 20.65
CA THR A 99 17.59 29.22 21.69
C THR A 99 16.73 28.36 22.61
N ALA A 100 16.96 27.04 22.55
CA ALA A 100 16.30 26.05 23.38
C ALA A 100 17.26 25.50 24.44
N TYR A 101 16.72 25.12 25.59
CA TYR A 101 17.41 24.42 26.65
C TYR A 101 16.71 23.09 26.94
N THR A 102 17.45 22.00 26.92
CA THR A 102 16.95 20.65 27.27
C THR A 102 17.53 20.23 28.62
N ASP A 103 16.74 19.46 29.37
CA ASP A 103 17.10 18.99 30.70
C ASP A 103 16.70 17.51 30.82
N PRO A 104 17.55 16.62 31.35
CA PRO A 104 17.20 15.21 31.56
C PRO A 104 15.91 15.01 32.37
N SER A 105 15.56 15.96 33.24
CA SER A 105 14.36 15.91 34.08
C SER A 105 13.06 16.28 33.33
N SER A 106 13.15 16.95 32.18
CA SER A 106 12.00 17.42 31.40
C SER A 106 12.07 16.95 29.95
N ARG A 107 11.01 16.29 29.47
CA ARG A 107 10.87 15.93 28.05
C ARG A 107 10.60 17.12 27.12
N LEU A 108 10.27 18.27 27.68
CA LEU A 108 9.94 19.47 26.92
C LEU A 108 11.10 20.48 26.95
N PRO A 109 11.43 21.10 25.81
CA PRO A 109 12.45 22.14 25.77
C PRO A 109 11.97 23.41 26.46
N ARG A 110 12.89 24.07 27.17
CA ARG A 110 12.69 25.41 27.72
C ARG A 110 13.21 26.45 26.74
N TRP A 111 12.43 27.48 26.46
CA TRP A 111 12.78 28.51 25.48
C TRP A 111 13.28 29.77 26.17
N ARG A 112 14.29 30.41 25.57
CA ARG A 112 14.71 31.75 25.99
C ARG A 112 13.88 32.80 25.25
N CYS A 113 13.01 33.50 25.97
CA CYS A 113 12.26 34.63 25.44
C CYS A 113 12.64 35.93 26.19
N PRO A 114 12.87 37.04 25.49
CA PRO A 114 12.99 38.35 26.13
C PRO A 114 11.65 38.77 26.75
N ALA A 115 11.70 39.50 27.87
CA ALA A 115 10.50 39.94 28.58
C ALA A 115 9.67 40.99 27.81
N ASP A 116 10.29 41.70 26.86
CA ASP A 116 9.69 42.86 26.18
C ASP A 116 8.83 42.50 24.96
N VAL A 117 8.97 41.28 24.44
CA VAL A 117 8.19 40.72 23.33
C VAL A 117 7.80 39.31 23.75
N LEU A 118 6.60 39.14 24.30
CA LEU A 118 6.09 37.82 24.71
C LEU A 118 5.16 37.27 23.62
N PRO A 119 5.67 36.69 22.52
CA PRO A 119 4.84 35.84 21.68
C PRO A 119 4.41 34.65 22.54
N THR A 120 3.14 34.28 22.45
CA THR A 120 2.69 33.03 23.10
C THR A 120 3.34 31.89 22.33
N ILE A 121 4.14 31.05 22.99
CA ILE A 121 4.77 29.89 22.35
C ILE A 121 3.92 28.65 22.61
N GLN A 122 3.48 28.01 21.54
CA GLN A 122 2.84 26.70 21.56
C GLN A 122 3.82 25.66 21.03
N VAL A 123 4.22 24.73 21.91
CA VAL A 123 5.03 23.57 21.51
C VAL A 123 4.09 22.43 21.18
N VAL A 124 4.16 21.94 19.94
CA VAL A 124 3.40 20.77 19.47
C VAL A 124 4.37 19.61 19.38
N VAL A 125 4.27 18.68 20.32
CA VAL A 125 5.10 17.47 20.31
C VAL A 125 4.48 16.47 19.34
N TYR A 126 5.29 15.92 18.44
CA TYR A 126 4.86 14.90 17.49
C TYR A 126 5.74 13.66 17.62
N ASP A 127 5.12 12.50 17.40
CA ASP A 127 5.83 11.23 17.35
C ASP A 127 6.21 10.91 15.90
N ARG A 128 7.46 10.52 15.67
CA ARG A 128 7.94 10.28 14.31
C ARG A 128 7.45 8.91 13.83
N PRO A 129 6.76 8.84 12.68
CA PRO A 129 6.35 7.55 12.15
C PRO A 129 7.55 6.76 11.62
N ASP A 130 7.54 5.44 11.85
CA ASP A 130 8.55 4.53 11.32
C ASP A 130 8.23 4.10 9.87
N PRO A 131 9.01 4.54 8.87
CA PRO A 131 8.80 4.20 7.47
C PRO A 131 9.08 2.73 7.15
N VAL A 132 9.96 2.06 7.92
CA VAL A 132 10.26 0.63 7.74
C VAL A 132 9.03 -0.21 8.08
N ARG A 133 8.26 0.24 9.07
CA ARG A 133 6.98 -0.35 9.47
C ARG A 133 5.77 0.18 8.69
N MET A 134 5.99 1.00 7.65
CA MET A 134 4.94 1.65 6.85
C MET A 134 3.97 2.49 7.69
N GLN A 135 4.45 3.06 8.79
CA GLN A 135 3.67 4.00 9.59
C GLN A 135 3.67 5.37 8.90
N TYR A 136 2.52 6.03 8.88
CA TYR A 136 2.40 7.40 8.39
C TYR A 136 1.12 8.04 8.92
N LEU A 137 1.13 9.37 8.96
CA LEU A 137 -0.04 10.18 9.25
C LEU A 137 -0.66 10.67 7.94
N SER A 138 -1.99 10.69 7.90
CA SER A 138 -2.75 11.16 6.74
C SER A 138 -4.01 11.89 7.19
N LEU A 139 -4.36 12.96 6.48
CA LEU A 139 -5.64 13.66 6.67
C LEU A 139 -6.80 12.91 6.04
N THR A 140 -6.51 12.05 5.07
CA THR A 140 -7.51 11.26 4.36
C THR A 140 -7.41 9.80 4.79
N PRO A 141 -8.55 9.11 4.92
CA PRO A 141 -8.55 7.69 5.20
C PRO A 141 -7.85 6.92 4.09
N ILE A 142 -7.20 5.81 4.45
CA ILE A 142 -6.53 4.93 3.49
C ILE A 142 -7.57 4.37 2.52
N ALA A 143 -7.43 4.69 1.23
CA ALA A 143 -8.29 4.16 0.18
C ALA A 143 -7.92 2.70 -0.13
N LEU A 144 -8.35 1.78 0.71
CA LEU A 144 -8.19 0.33 0.50
C LEU A 144 -9.07 -0.19 -0.63
N ALA A 145 -10.25 0.42 -0.81
CA ALA A 145 -11.05 0.21 -2.00
C ALA A 145 -10.21 0.58 -3.24
N LEU A 146 -10.31 -0.23 -4.30
CA LEU A 146 -9.78 0.11 -5.62
C LEU A 146 -10.31 1.49 -5.98
N GLY A 147 -9.49 2.52 -5.80
CA GLY A 147 -9.81 3.85 -6.26
C GLY A 147 -9.53 3.89 -7.74
N ASP A 148 -10.50 4.31 -8.55
CA ASP A 148 -10.45 4.53 -10.01
C ASP A 148 -9.35 5.52 -10.47
N LYS A 149 -8.38 5.84 -9.63
CA LYS A 149 -7.37 6.86 -9.91
C LYS A 149 -6.29 6.30 -10.85
N THR A 150 -6.53 6.56 -12.13
CA THR A 150 -5.56 7.03 -13.12
C THR A 150 -4.52 6.04 -13.64
N THR A 151 -4.76 4.73 -13.52
CA THR A 151 -4.21 3.75 -14.48
C THR A 151 -5.32 2.87 -15.08
N SER A 152 -6.56 3.40 -15.07
CA SER A 152 -7.75 2.71 -15.60
C SER A 152 -8.03 3.01 -17.08
N GLU A 153 -7.29 3.92 -17.73
CA GLU A 153 -7.56 4.23 -19.15
C GLU A 153 -7.20 3.10 -20.12
N GLN A 154 -6.52 2.04 -19.63
CA GLN A 154 -6.35 0.77 -20.37
C GLN A 154 -7.19 -0.39 -19.80
N TRP A 155 -7.87 -0.18 -18.68
CA TRP A 155 -8.67 -1.18 -17.95
C TRP A 155 -10.16 -1.12 -18.30
N ASP A 156 -10.60 -0.08 -19.00
CA ASP A 156 -12.01 0.15 -19.28
C ASP A 156 -12.54 -0.62 -20.51
N THR A 157 -11.73 -1.48 -21.13
CA THR A 157 -12.15 -2.23 -22.34
C THR A 157 -12.43 -3.72 -22.13
N ALA A 158 -12.31 -4.24 -20.90
CA ALA A 158 -12.52 -5.68 -20.63
C ALA A 158 -13.60 -6.02 -19.58
N PHE A 159 -14.30 -5.04 -18.98
CA PHE A 159 -15.31 -5.29 -17.94
C PHE A 159 -16.71 -4.80 -18.30
N ALA A 160 -17.23 -5.20 -19.45
CA ALA A 160 -18.59 -4.85 -19.93
C ALA A 160 -19.76 -5.55 -19.19
N LYS A 161 -19.59 -5.91 -17.91
CA LYS A 161 -20.71 -6.41 -17.07
C LYS A 161 -20.70 -5.94 -15.61
N HIS A 162 -19.69 -5.17 -15.23
CA HIS A 162 -19.73 -4.39 -13.99
C HIS A 162 -20.57 -3.12 -14.18
N GLU A 163 -21.02 -2.80 -15.41
CA GLU A 163 -21.89 -1.65 -15.74
C GLU A 163 -23.25 -1.68 -15.03
N ALA A 164 -23.83 -2.84 -14.73
CA ALA A 164 -25.14 -2.91 -14.05
C ALA A 164 -25.02 -2.60 -12.55
N GLU A 165 -24.02 -3.17 -11.88
CA GLU A 165 -23.70 -2.82 -10.49
C GLU A 165 -23.11 -1.42 -10.37
N GLU A 166 -22.33 -0.96 -11.33
CA GLU A 166 -21.85 0.42 -11.40
C GLU A 166 -22.98 1.39 -11.64
N ALA A 167 -23.91 1.10 -12.55
CA ALA A 167 -25.11 1.92 -12.74
C ALA A 167 -25.95 1.96 -11.46
N GLU A 168 -26.09 0.85 -10.74
CA GLU A 168 -26.77 0.84 -9.44
C GLU A 168 -26.01 1.63 -8.37
N ARG A 169 -24.67 1.50 -8.30
CA ARG A 169 -23.82 2.31 -7.42
C ARG A 169 -23.85 3.79 -7.79
N GLN A 170 -23.88 4.13 -9.07
CA GLN A 170 -23.99 5.49 -9.60
C GLN A 170 -25.37 6.07 -9.27
N ARG A 171 -26.45 5.30 -9.40
CA ARG A 171 -27.79 5.68 -8.95
C ARG A 171 -27.83 5.89 -7.43
N LYS A 172 -27.28 4.96 -6.64
CA LYS A 172 -27.18 5.10 -5.17
C LYS A 172 -26.35 6.33 -4.79
N LYS A 173 -25.21 6.56 -5.47
CA LYS A 173 -24.38 7.77 -5.31
C LYS A 173 -25.18 9.03 -5.67
N ALA A 174 -25.93 9.04 -6.77
CA ALA A 174 -26.75 10.17 -7.18
C ALA A 174 -27.83 10.49 -6.13
N ILE A 175 -28.53 9.47 -5.65
CA ILE A 175 -29.51 9.60 -4.55
C ILE A 175 -28.82 10.11 -3.27
N LEU A 176 -27.61 9.63 -2.96
CA LEU A 176 -26.85 10.07 -1.81
C LEU A 176 -26.40 11.52 -1.95
N VAL A 177 -26.01 11.94 -3.15
CA VAL A 177 -25.66 13.33 -3.49
C VAL A 177 -26.89 14.23 -3.37
N GLU A 178 -28.07 13.79 -3.83
CA GLU A 178 -29.32 14.52 -3.60
C GLU A 178 -29.65 14.63 -2.11
N LYS A 179 -29.53 13.53 -1.35
CA LYS A 179 -29.70 13.56 0.12
C LYS A 179 -28.65 14.45 0.81
N LEU A 180 -27.42 14.48 0.32
CA LEU A 180 -26.36 15.37 0.81
C LEU A 180 -26.68 16.83 0.51
N LYS A 181 -27.29 17.16 -0.64
CA LYS A 181 -27.78 18.52 -0.94
C LYS A 181 -28.88 18.97 0.02
N LEU A 182 -29.71 18.04 0.52
CA LEU A 182 -30.72 18.33 1.55
C LEU A 182 -30.08 18.62 2.92
N HIS A 183 -28.85 18.18 3.15
CA HIS A 183 -28.07 18.56 4.32
C HIS A 183 -27.28 19.83 3.99
N LYS A 184 -27.45 20.89 4.77
CA LYS A 184 -26.63 22.09 4.63
C LYS A 184 -25.22 21.81 5.14
N VAL A 185 -24.39 21.15 4.32
CA VAL A 185 -22.95 21.06 4.56
C VAL A 185 -22.39 22.46 4.28
N VAL A 186 -22.32 23.29 5.32
CA VAL A 186 -21.62 24.57 5.24
C VAL A 186 -20.14 24.25 5.13
N ALA A 187 -19.67 24.14 3.89
CA ALA A 187 -18.24 24.08 3.60
C ALA A 187 -17.67 25.47 3.88
N HIS A 188 -17.00 25.61 5.02
CA HIS A 188 -16.29 26.84 5.35
C HIS A 188 -15.04 26.91 4.47
N PRO A 189 -14.65 28.10 3.97
CA PRO A 189 -13.37 28.23 3.30
C PRO A 189 -12.26 27.79 4.27
N PRO A 190 -11.28 26.99 3.81
CA PRO A 190 -10.23 26.49 4.68
C PRO A 190 -9.48 27.66 5.29
N THR A 191 -9.30 27.62 6.60
CA THR A 191 -8.45 28.57 7.32
C THR A 191 -7.00 28.41 6.89
N GLN A 192 -6.17 29.44 7.09
CA GLN A 192 -4.73 29.35 6.81
C GLN A 192 -4.06 28.17 7.54
N LYS A 193 -4.57 27.82 8.74
CA LYS A 193 -4.09 26.67 9.52
C LYS A 193 -4.44 25.34 8.85
N GLU A 194 -5.68 25.20 8.38
CA GLU A 194 -6.13 24.01 7.65
C GLU A 194 -5.42 23.86 6.31
N ALA A 195 -5.12 24.98 5.63
CA ALA A 195 -4.35 24.97 4.38
C ALA A 195 -2.89 24.54 4.57
N ALA A 196 -2.27 24.84 5.73
CA ALA A 196 -0.89 24.44 6.04
C ALA A 196 -0.78 23.00 6.58
N LEU A 197 -1.87 22.43 7.10
CA LEU A 197 -1.89 21.13 7.75
C LEU A 197 -1.40 19.95 6.88
N PRO A 198 -1.74 19.86 5.57
CA PRO A 198 -1.21 18.81 4.71
C PRO A 198 0.32 18.84 4.64
N VAL A 199 0.92 20.03 4.48
CA VAL A 199 2.38 20.19 4.42
C VAL A 199 3.04 19.79 5.74
N LEU A 200 2.45 20.19 6.87
CA LEU A 200 2.95 19.83 8.20
C LEU A 200 2.94 18.31 8.43
N ILE A 201 1.89 17.62 7.97
CA ILE A 201 1.80 16.15 8.09
C ILE A 201 2.85 15.47 7.22
N GLU A 202 3.09 15.98 6.01
CA GLU A 202 4.17 15.45 5.16
C GLU A 202 5.55 15.70 5.78
N GLN A 203 5.76 16.84 6.45
CA GLN A 203 6.98 17.10 7.22
C GLN A 203 7.15 16.11 8.38
N VAL A 204 6.08 15.78 9.10
CA VAL A 204 6.11 14.73 10.14
C VAL A 204 6.45 13.37 9.52
N ASN A 205 5.82 12.99 8.41
CA ASN A 205 6.07 11.70 7.75
C ASN A 205 7.51 11.55 7.26
N CYS A 206 8.14 12.63 6.78
CA CYS A 206 9.51 12.61 6.27
C CYS A 206 10.56 12.79 7.39
N SER A 207 10.16 13.20 8.59
CA SER A 207 11.07 13.62 9.66
C SER A 207 12.05 12.54 10.10
N SER A 208 11.60 11.27 10.19
CA SER A 208 12.43 10.13 10.61
C SER A 208 13.53 9.80 9.60
N GLU A 209 13.21 9.81 8.31
CA GLU A 209 14.19 9.54 7.24
C GLU A 209 15.20 10.68 7.10
N ILE A 210 14.74 11.94 7.20
CA ILE A 210 15.64 13.10 7.20
C ILE A 210 16.56 13.05 8.42
N ASP A 211 16.03 12.83 9.62
CA ASP A 211 16.83 12.77 10.85
C ASP A 211 17.86 11.65 10.78
N ALA A 212 17.47 10.43 10.38
CA ALA A 212 18.40 9.32 10.22
C ALA A 212 19.56 9.66 9.26
N LEU A 213 19.25 10.32 8.15
CA LEU A 213 20.25 10.74 7.16
C LEU A 213 21.17 11.87 7.69
N LEU A 214 20.63 12.83 8.43
CA LEU A 214 21.42 13.87 9.07
C LEU A 214 22.34 13.31 10.17
N GLN A 215 21.82 12.42 11.01
CA GLN A 215 22.57 11.77 12.09
C GLN A 215 23.65 10.84 11.56
N GLN A 216 23.40 10.11 10.47
CA GLN A 216 24.42 9.28 9.81
C GLN A 216 25.62 10.12 9.34
N ASN A 217 25.36 11.36 8.92
CA ASN A 217 26.35 12.24 8.33
C ASN A 217 26.94 13.27 9.30
N ILE A 218 26.50 13.32 10.56
CA ILE A 218 26.97 14.27 11.57
C ILE A 218 28.49 14.16 11.78
N GLY A 219 29.04 12.94 11.76
CA GLY A 219 30.47 12.69 11.95
C GLY A 219 31.36 13.09 10.77
N MET A 220 30.77 13.50 9.63
CA MET A 220 31.53 14.12 8.54
C MET A 220 31.78 15.61 8.78
N ILE A 221 31.05 16.23 9.71
CA ILE A 221 31.28 17.61 10.12
C ILE A 221 32.51 17.62 11.04
N GLY A 222 33.51 18.42 10.69
CA GLY A 222 34.72 18.61 11.53
C GLY A 222 35.81 17.54 11.37
N ARG A 223 35.63 16.50 10.54
CA ARG A 223 36.70 15.51 10.30
C ARG A 223 37.76 16.02 9.30
N ARG A 224 38.99 16.16 9.78
CA ARG A 224 40.22 16.16 8.96
C ARG A 224 40.41 14.74 8.39
N MET A 225 40.77 14.62 7.10
CA MET A 225 41.01 13.34 6.42
C MET A 225 41.77 12.33 7.30
N LYS A 226 41.30 11.09 7.34
CA LYS A 226 41.87 10.01 8.15
C LYS A 226 43.38 9.86 7.90
N ARG A 227 44.11 9.59 8.99
CA ARG A 227 45.54 9.26 9.04
C ARG A 227 45.81 7.96 8.25
N ALA A 228 46.93 7.89 7.55
CA ALA A 228 47.33 6.70 6.79
C ALA A 228 47.46 5.46 7.69
N LEU A 229 46.82 4.37 7.28
CA LEU A 229 46.74 3.09 8.01
C LEU A 229 48.09 2.39 8.14
N SER A 230 48.26 1.67 9.25
CA SER A 230 49.49 0.91 9.55
C SER A 230 49.62 -0.35 8.69
N VAL A 231 50.84 -0.88 8.56
CA VAL A 231 51.16 -1.98 7.63
C VAL A 231 50.49 -3.30 8.03
N SER A 232 50.23 -3.55 9.32
CA SER A 232 49.52 -4.76 9.78
C SER A 232 48.01 -4.70 9.51
N GLU A 233 47.38 -3.53 9.64
CA GLU A 233 45.99 -3.31 9.23
C GLU A 233 45.83 -3.51 7.72
N ARG A 234 46.81 -3.08 6.91
CA ARG A 234 46.82 -3.32 5.46
C ARG A 234 46.86 -4.79 5.07
N VAL A 235 47.51 -5.65 5.86
CA VAL A 235 47.59 -7.10 5.56
C VAL A 235 46.27 -7.81 5.89
N VAL A 236 45.62 -7.44 7.00
CA VAL A 236 44.30 -7.97 7.36
C VAL A 236 43.22 -7.47 6.38
N GLU A 237 43.25 -6.20 5.98
CA GLU A 237 42.38 -5.69 4.90
C GLU A 237 42.66 -6.39 3.57
N SER A 238 43.92 -6.68 3.23
CA SER A 238 44.25 -7.40 1.99
C SER A 238 43.67 -8.82 1.95
N ALA A 239 43.59 -9.51 3.09
CA ALA A 239 43.05 -10.86 3.16
C ALA A 239 41.52 -10.88 3.07
N ASN A 240 40.83 -9.93 3.71
CA ASN A 240 39.39 -9.75 3.55
C ASN A 240 39.04 -9.32 2.12
N ASN A 241 39.81 -8.38 1.53
CA ASN A 241 39.59 -7.93 0.16
C ASN A 241 39.72 -9.06 -0.87
N LEU A 242 40.58 -10.07 -0.63
CA LEU A 242 40.71 -11.24 -1.51
C LEU A 242 39.47 -12.14 -1.47
N TRP A 243 38.94 -12.41 -0.28
CA TRP A 243 37.69 -13.16 -0.13
C TRP A 243 36.50 -12.39 -0.71
N ASP A 244 36.45 -11.08 -0.50
CA ASP A 244 35.46 -10.20 -1.10
C ASP A 244 35.58 -10.25 -2.63
N TYR A 245 36.78 -10.23 -3.20
CA TYR A 245 36.98 -10.37 -4.66
C TYR A 245 36.51 -11.72 -5.21
N VAL A 246 36.77 -12.82 -4.51
CA VAL A 246 36.33 -14.16 -4.93
C VAL A 246 34.80 -14.26 -4.86
N TYR A 247 34.21 -13.76 -3.78
CA TYR A 247 32.76 -13.71 -3.61
C TYR A 247 32.11 -12.83 -4.68
N GLU A 248 32.61 -11.62 -4.90
CA GLU A 248 32.13 -10.71 -5.95
C GLU A 248 32.30 -11.30 -7.34
N SER A 249 33.38 -12.04 -7.60
CA SER A 249 33.60 -12.70 -8.90
C SER A 249 32.59 -13.84 -9.14
N LEU A 250 32.34 -14.67 -8.12
CA LEU A 250 31.34 -15.73 -8.18
C LEU A 250 29.91 -15.16 -8.30
N TRP A 251 29.63 -14.10 -7.54
CA TRP A 251 28.36 -13.38 -7.60
C TRP A 251 28.16 -12.73 -8.97
N TYR A 252 29.21 -12.14 -9.54
CA TYR A 252 29.21 -11.60 -10.90
C TYR A 252 28.92 -12.70 -11.94
N LEU A 253 29.60 -13.84 -11.86
CA LEU A 253 29.33 -14.97 -12.77
C LEU A 253 27.87 -15.44 -12.67
N PHE A 254 27.36 -15.58 -11.45
CA PHE A 254 25.97 -15.98 -11.23
C PHE A 254 24.98 -14.94 -11.80
N THR A 255 25.18 -13.66 -11.51
CA THR A 255 24.28 -12.58 -11.93
C THR A 255 24.33 -12.29 -13.42
N VAL A 256 25.45 -12.53 -14.09
CA VAL A 256 25.61 -12.30 -15.54
C VAL A 256 25.19 -13.50 -16.38
N TRP A 257 25.43 -14.73 -15.92
CA TRP A 257 25.18 -15.93 -16.74
C TRP A 257 23.94 -16.71 -16.32
N VAL A 258 23.76 -16.94 -15.03
CA VAL A 258 22.68 -17.82 -14.52
C VAL A 258 21.38 -17.03 -14.37
N TRP A 259 21.45 -15.87 -13.71
CA TRP A 259 20.28 -15.04 -13.43
C TRP A 259 19.47 -14.62 -14.67
N PRO A 260 20.06 -14.12 -15.78
CA PRO A 260 19.26 -13.73 -16.94
C PRO A 260 18.58 -14.92 -17.61
N VAL A 261 19.21 -16.09 -17.66
CA VAL A 261 18.61 -17.31 -18.23
C VAL A 261 17.43 -17.76 -17.38
N VAL A 262 17.60 -17.83 -16.06
CA VAL A 262 16.52 -18.19 -15.12
C VAL A 262 15.38 -17.17 -15.21
N ALA A 263 15.70 -15.87 -15.24
CA ALA A 263 14.71 -14.81 -15.35
C ALA A 263 13.94 -14.87 -16.68
N GLN A 264 14.62 -15.14 -17.80
CA GLN A 264 13.99 -15.30 -19.12
C GLN A 264 13.06 -16.52 -19.15
N LEU A 265 13.51 -17.68 -18.65
CA LEU A 265 12.66 -18.88 -18.55
C LEU A 265 11.43 -18.61 -17.70
N PHE A 266 11.59 -17.91 -16.57
CA PHE A 266 10.49 -17.52 -15.72
C PHE A 266 9.51 -16.57 -16.43
N ILE A 267 10.02 -15.57 -17.16
CA ILE A 267 9.18 -14.65 -17.95
C ILE A 267 8.43 -15.39 -19.06
N TYR A 268 9.09 -16.30 -19.78
CA TYR A 268 8.42 -17.13 -20.80
C TYR A 268 7.32 -18.00 -20.17
N GLY A 269 7.57 -18.57 -19.00
CA GLY A 269 6.55 -19.30 -18.23
C GLY A 269 5.36 -18.43 -17.86
N LEU A 270 5.60 -17.22 -17.33
CA LEU A 270 4.55 -16.25 -17.03
C LEU A 270 3.76 -15.82 -18.27
N MET A 271 4.44 -15.62 -19.40
CA MET A 271 3.80 -15.25 -20.67
C MET A 271 2.94 -16.41 -21.21
N ALA A 272 3.45 -17.63 -21.22
CA ALA A 272 2.69 -18.80 -21.64
C ALA A 272 1.44 -19.00 -20.79
N HIS A 273 1.57 -18.86 -19.46
CA HIS A 273 0.44 -18.90 -18.55
C HIS A 273 -0.57 -17.77 -18.82
N ARG A 274 -0.10 -16.53 -19.07
CA ARG A 274 -0.97 -15.41 -19.42
C ARG A 274 -1.75 -15.66 -20.72
N ILE A 275 -1.09 -16.23 -21.73
CA ILE A 275 -1.71 -16.61 -22.99
C ILE A 275 -2.79 -17.68 -22.75
N ALA A 276 -2.48 -18.72 -21.97
CA ALA A 276 -3.47 -19.74 -21.59
C ALA A 276 -4.65 -19.14 -20.85
N GLY A 277 -4.39 -18.21 -19.92
CA GLY A 277 -5.43 -17.47 -19.21
C GLY A 277 -6.34 -16.67 -20.14
N GLU A 278 -5.78 -15.92 -21.08
CA GLU A 278 -6.56 -15.19 -22.07
C GLU A 278 -7.46 -16.10 -22.91
N TYR A 279 -6.99 -17.30 -23.28
CA TYR A 279 -7.84 -18.28 -23.96
C TYR A 279 -8.99 -18.78 -23.08
N ILE A 280 -8.75 -19.02 -21.79
CA ILE A 280 -9.79 -19.42 -20.83
C ILE A 280 -10.79 -18.28 -20.62
N LEU A 281 -10.34 -17.04 -20.50
CA LEU A 281 -11.24 -15.87 -20.38
C LEU A 281 -12.15 -15.76 -21.60
N ARG A 282 -11.60 -15.91 -22.81
CA ARG A 282 -12.41 -15.92 -24.04
C ARG A 282 -13.41 -17.07 -24.09
N ALA A 283 -13.06 -18.23 -23.55
CA ALA A 283 -13.98 -19.36 -23.44
C ALA A 283 -15.10 -19.08 -22.41
N LEU A 284 -14.81 -18.40 -21.30
CA LEU A 284 -15.79 -18.01 -20.29
C LEU A 284 -16.71 -16.87 -20.76
N ASP A 285 -16.18 -15.96 -21.58
CA ASP A 285 -16.92 -14.87 -22.23
C ASP A 285 -17.69 -15.32 -23.47
N TRP A 286 -17.55 -16.59 -23.88
CA TRP A 286 -18.28 -17.12 -25.02
C TRP A 286 -19.78 -17.08 -24.75
N ARG A 287 -20.49 -16.37 -25.63
CA ARG A 287 -21.95 -16.32 -25.68
C ARG A 287 -22.48 -17.29 -26.73
N LEU A 288 -23.44 -18.13 -26.34
CA LEU A 288 -24.10 -19.06 -27.24
C LEU A 288 -25.00 -18.34 -28.28
N SER A 289 -25.50 -17.15 -27.95
CA SER A 289 -26.23 -16.23 -28.83
C SER A 289 -26.03 -14.78 -28.37
N PRO A 290 -26.23 -13.76 -29.23
CA PRO A 290 -25.98 -12.36 -28.87
C PRO A 290 -26.79 -11.86 -27.66
N ASP A 291 -27.97 -12.43 -27.43
CA ASP A 291 -28.86 -12.13 -26.31
C ASP A 291 -28.69 -13.08 -25.10
N ALA A 292 -27.85 -14.11 -25.21
CA ALA A 292 -27.61 -15.04 -24.11
C ALA A 292 -26.58 -14.50 -23.10
N PRO A 293 -26.75 -14.80 -21.80
CA PRO A 293 -25.72 -14.54 -20.80
C PRO A 293 -24.45 -15.32 -21.11
N ALA A 294 -23.27 -14.76 -20.79
CA ALA A 294 -22.00 -15.47 -20.95
C ALA A 294 -21.90 -16.60 -19.91
N LEU A 295 -21.01 -17.58 -20.13
CA LEU A 295 -20.86 -18.72 -19.21
C LEU A 295 -20.59 -18.28 -17.77
N LYS A 296 -19.83 -17.20 -17.60
CA LYS A 296 -19.54 -16.60 -16.29
C LYS A 296 -20.74 -16.03 -15.55
N ASP A 297 -21.81 -15.70 -16.26
CA ASP A 297 -23.03 -15.14 -15.68
C ASP A 297 -24.07 -16.20 -15.30
N ILE A 298 -23.87 -17.43 -15.81
CA ILE A 298 -24.72 -18.59 -15.54
C ILE A 298 -24.21 -19.33 -14.31
N SER A 299 -22.89 -19.36 -14.09
CA SER A 299 -22.27 -20.10 -13.00
C SER A 299 -21.40 -19.23 -12.09
N ALA A 300 -21.66 -19.29 -10.78
CA ALA A 300 -20.81 -18.69 -9.76
C ALA A 300 -19.37 -19.23 -9.79
N THR A 301 -19.16 -20.48 -10.23
CA THR A 301 -17.81 -21.06 -10.35
C THR A 301 -17.04 -20.45 -11.52
N ALA A 302 -17.73 -20.22 -12.64
CA ALA A 302 -17.15 -19.56 -13.80
C ALA A 302 -16.81 -18.09 -13.50
N GLN A 303 -17.66 -17.41 -12.73
CA GLN A 303 -17.39 -16.08 -12.21
C GLN A 303 -16.15 -16.06 -11.29
N GLN A 304 -16.01 -17.04 -10.40
CA GLN A 304 -14.83 -17.14 -9.53
C GLN A 304 -13.54 -17.36 -10.32
N ILE A 305 -13.55 -18.23 -11.34
CA ILE A 305 -12.40 -18.47 -12.21
C ILE A 305 -12.02 -17.18 -12.97
N ASP A 306 -13.01 -16.47 -13.52
CA ASP A 306 -12.81 -15.18 -14.21
C ASP A 306 -12.10 -14.17 -13.30
N ILE A 307 -12.62 -13.97 -12.08
CA ILE A 307 -12.05 -13.05 -11.08
C ILE A 307 -10.60 -13.43 -10.74
N ARG A 308 -10.31 -14.71 -10.51
CA ARG A 308 -8.96 -15.16 -10.13
C ARG A 308 -7.97 -15.04 -11.28
N LEU A 309 -8.41 -15.32 -12.50
CA LEU A 309 -7.56 -15.24 -13.68
C LEU A 309 -7.21 -13.80 -14.03
N GLN A 310 -8.16 -12.89 -13.88
CA GLN A 310 -7.91 -11.45 -13.98
C GLN A 310 -6.92 -10.99 -12.91
N GLN A 311 -7.12 -11.36 -11.62
CA GLN A 311 -6.18 -11.02 -10.54
C GLN A 311 -4.75 -11.46 -10.86
N PHE A 312 -4.57 -12.69 -11.39
CA PHE A 312 -3.27 -13.20 -11.78
C PHE A 312 -2.63 -12.39 -12.93
N CYS A 313 -3.41 -12.01 -13.93
CA CYS A 313 -2.94 -11.17 -15.04
C CYS A 313 -2.47 -9.78 -14.59
N TYR A 314 -2.97 -9.28 -13.45
CA TYR A 314 -2.59 -7.98 -12.88
C TYR A 314 -1.39 -8.02 -11.93
N TRP A 315 -1.05 -9.17 -11.37
CA TRP A 315 0.09 -9.30 -10.48
C TRP A 315 1.42 -8.79 -11.05
N PRO A 316 1.78 -9.00 -12.33
CA PRO A 316 3.03 -8.44 -12.87
C PRO A 316 3.06 -6.92 -12.81
N ILE A 317 1.94 -6.26 -13.11
CA ILE A 317 1.84 -4.80 -13.10
C ILE A 317 1.92 -4.28 -11.66
N GLN A 318 1.19 -4.91 -10.72
CA GLN A 318 1.26 -4.59 -9.30
C GLN A 318 2.67 -4.84 -8.73
N TYR A 319 3.34 -5.90 -9.14
CA TYR A 319 4.71 -6.17 -8.74
C TYR A 319 5.68 -5.10 -9.24
N LEU A 320 5.51 -4.64 -10.49
CA LEU A 320 6.33 -3.55 -11.03
C LEU A 320 6.10 -2.24 -10.27
N THR A 321 4.87 -1.91 -9.88
CA THR A 321 4.60 -0.71 -9.07
C THR A 321 5.23 -0.81 -7.69
N LEU A 322 5.22 -2.00 -7.05
CA LEU A 322 5.92 -2.24 -5.79
C LEU A 322 7.44 -2.16 -5.92
N ARG A 323 8.00 -2.64 -7.02
CA ARG A 323 9.43 -2.54 -7.27
C ARG A 323 9.86 -1.09 -7.46
N LYS A 324 9.05 -0.29 -8.16
CA LYS A 324 9.25 1.17 -8.27
C LYS A 324 9.22 1.86 -6.91
N ARG A 325 8.29 1.46 -6.01
CA ARG A 325 8.27 1.95 -4.62
C ARG A 325 9.58 1.71 -3.89
N LYS A 326 10.18 0.53 -4.03
CA LYS A 326 11.46 0.22 -3.35
C LYS A 326 12.61 1.14 -3.80
N ALA A 327 12.47 1.81 -4.95
CA ALA A 327 13.43 2.79 -5.44
C ALA A 327 13.20 4.21 -4.90
N SER A 328 12.13 4.45 -4.15
CA SER A 328 11.78 5.75 -3.55
C SER A 328 11.80 5.69 -2.01
N TRP A 329 11.78 6.86 -1.38
CA TRP A 329 11.70 7.01 0.08
C TRP A 329 10.50 6.28 0.69
N GLY A 330 10.69 5.70 1.88
CA GLY A 330 9.64 4.99 2.60
C GLY A 330 8.55 5.92 3.13
N SER A 331 8.88 7.19 3.40
CA SER A 331 7.92 8.24 3.71
C SER A 331 6.95 8.55 2.54
N ILE A 332 7.20 8.06 1.32
CA ILE A 332 6.33 8.23 0.15
C ILE A 332 5.11 7.30 0.22
N THR A 333 4.05 7.81 0.85
CA THR A 333 2.82 7.07 1.19
C THR A 333 1.89 6.79 0.02
N ASN A 334 2.06 7.44 -1.13
CA ASN A 334 1.21 7.25 -2.33
C ASN A 334 1.11 5.79 -2.80
N SER A 335 2.15 5.00 -2.52
CA SER A 335 2.27 3.60 -2.94
C SER A 335 1.87 2.58 -1.87
N HIS A 336 1.57 3.02 -0.63
CA HIS A 336 1.24 2.11 0.48
C HIS A 336 -0.07 1.32 0.24
N PRO A 337 -1.15 1.93 -0.30
CA PRO A 337 -2.35 1.18 -0.64
C PRO A 337 -2.09 0.05 -1.64
N GLU A 338 -1.22 0.27 -2.64
CA GLU A 338 -0.88 -0.75 -3.65
C GLU A 338 -0.16 -1.95 -3.03
N TYR A 339 0.72 -1.71 -2.03
CA TYR A 339 1.35 -2.78 -1.26
C TYR A 339 0.33 -3.63 -0.52
N ILE A 340 -0.59 -2.99 0.21
CA ILE A 340 -1.61 -3.71 0.98
C ILE A 340 -2.50 -4.54 0.03
N ARG A 341 -2.91 -3.97 -1.11
CA ARG A 341 -3.74 -4.67 -2.09
C ARG A 341 -3.04 -5.88 -2.69
N PHE A 342 -1.78 -5.76 -3.08
CA PHE A 342 -1.01 -6.85 -3.66
C PHE A 342 -0.90 -8.05 -2.71
N TYR A 343 -0.47 -7.82 -1.46
CA TYR A 343 -0.32 -8.90 -0.49
C TYR A 343 -1.66 -9.50 -0.07
N ASN A 344 -2.72 -8.70 0.02
CA ASN A 344 -4.07 -9.22 0.27
C ASN A 344 -4.56 -10.12 -0.89
N SER A 345 -4.33 -9.71 -2.15
CA SER A 345 -4.66 -10.53 -3.32
C SER A 345 -3.87 -11.83 -3.34
N LEU A 346 -2.56 -11.76 -3.08
CA LEU A 346 -1.70 -12.94 -3.03
C LEU A 346 -2.14 -13.91 -1.92
N TRP A 347 -2.49 -13.38 -0.76
CA TRP A 347 -3.01 -14.17 0.36
C TRP A 347 -4.31 -14.91 0.01
N LEU A 348 -5.25 -14.22 -0.64
CA LEU A 348 -6.51 -14.85 -1.06
C LEU A 348 -6.28 -16.00 -2.04
N VAL A 349 -5.39 -15.83 -3.02
CA VAL A 349 -5.08 -16.92 -3.97
C VAL A 349 -4.33 -18.06 -3.28
N ALA A 350 -3.40 -17.77 -2.36
CA ALA A 350 -2.71 -18.79 -1.58
C ALA A 350 -3.72 -19.64 -0.77
N ASN A 351 -4.71 -19.01 -0.16
CA ASN A 351 -5.78 -19.73 0.55
C ASN A 351 -6.59 -20.63 -0.40
N ASP A 352 -6.96 -20.14 -1.58
CA ASP A 352 -7.68 -20.95 -2.57
C ASP A 352 -6.87 -22.18 -3.00
N VAL A 353 -5.55 -22.03 -3.18
CA VAL A 353 -4.65 -23.15 -3.51
C VAL A 353 -4.56 -24.14 -2.35
N ILE A 354 -4.41 -23.68 -1.11
CA ILE A 354 -4.34 -24.54 0.08
C ILE A 354 -5.65 -25.32 0.24
N MET A 355 -6.79 -24.64 0.13
CA MET A 355 -8.12 -25.26 0.20
C MET A 355 -8.33 -26.25 -0.95
N GLY A 356 -7.87 -25.91 -2.16
CA GLY A 356 -7.95 -26.78 -3.33
C GLY A 356 -7.13 -28.06 -3.18
N ILE A 357 -5.90 -27.95 -2.67
CA ILE A 357 -5.04 -29.12 -2.37
C ILE A 357 -5.68 -29.96 -1.27
N ALA A 358 -6.15 -29.35 -0.17
CA ALA A 358 -6.79 -30.07 0.92
C ALA A 358 -8.05 -30.83 0.47
N LEU A 359 -8.91 -30.17 -0.31
CA LEU A 359 -10.11 -30.80 -0.88
C LEU A 359 -9.74 -31.90 -1.88
N GLY A 360 -8.76 -31.67 -2.75
CA GLY A 360 -8.29 -32.64 -3.72
C GLY A 360 -7.74 -33.91 -3.06
N SER A 361 -6.88 -33.75 -2.05
CA SER A 361 -6.36 -34.87 -1.27
C SER A 361 -7.48 -35.64 -0.58
N PHE A 362 -8.43 -34.92 0.04
CA PHE A 362 -9.58 -35.56 0.69
C PHE A 362 -10.41 -36.40 -0.29
N ILE A 363 -10.68 -35.88 -1.50
CA ILE A 363 -11.43 -36.61 -2.54
C ILE A 363 -10.68 -37.85 -3.01
N ILE A 364 -9.35 -37.76 -3.20
CA ILE A 364 -8.54 -38.88 -3.68
C ILE A 364 -8.48 -39.99 -2.61
N GLU A 365 -8.18 -39.61 -1.37
CA GLU A 365 -8.05 -40.56 -0.25
C GLU A 365 -9.38 -41.24 0.09
N ASN A 366 -10.49 -40.51 -0.02
CA ASN A 366 -11.83 -41.02 0.27
C ASN A 366 -12.64 -41.33 -0.99
N SER A 367 -11.95 -41.59 -2.11
CA SER A 367 -12.55 -41.74 -3.44
C SER A 367 -13.71 -42.72 -3.49
N ALA A 368 -13.61 -43.87 -2.82
CA ALA A 368 -14.71 -44.85 -2.75
C ALA A 368 -15.95 -44.29 -2.03
N PHE A 369 -15.75 -43.60 -0.89
CA PHE A 369 -16.83 -42.96 -0.16
C PHE A 369 -17.45 -41.82 -0.97
N VAL A 370 -16.62 -40.97 -1.57
CA VAL A 370 -17.08 -39.86 -2.42
C VAL A 370 -17.84 -40.38 -3.64
N ALA A 371 -17.37 -41.44 -4.28
CA ALA A 371 -18.05 -42.04 -5.43
C ALA A 371 -19.45 -42.54 -5.06
N VAL A 372 -19.60 -43.24 -3.93
CA VAL A 372 -20.92 -43.69 -3.44
C VAL A 372 -21.82 -42.50 -3.13
N GLN A 373 -21.30 -41.43 -2.52
CA GLN A 373 -22.08 -40.23 -2.23
C GLN A 373 -22.52 -39.52 -3.51
N VAL A 374 -21.62 -39.37 -4.48
CA VAL A 374 -21.91 -38.75 -5.78
C VAL A 374 -22.95 -39.58 -6.54
N ASP A 375 -22.81 -40.90 -6.56
CA ASP A 375 -23.78 -41.81 -7.19
C ASP A 375 -25.16 -41.72 -6.52
N THR A 376 -25.19 -41.69 -5.18
CA THR A 376 -26.43 -41.52 -4.41
C THR A 376 -27.11 -40.18 -4.73
N VAL A 377 -26.36 -39.08 -4.72
CA VAL A 377 -26.87 -37.74 -5.05
C VAL A 377 -27.38 -37.70 -6.49
N PHE A 378 -26.59 -38.19 -7.44
CA PHE A 378 -26.96 -38.19 -8.85
C PHE A 378 -28.21 -39.04 -9.10
N SER A 379 -28.27 -40.26 -8.57
CA SER A 379 -29.43 -41.14 -8.69
C SER A 379 -30.69 -40.53 -8.04
N THR A 380 -30.55 -39.88 -6.89
CA THR A 380 -31.69 -39.24 -6.20
C THR A 380 -32.25 -38.06 -6.99
N TRP A 381 -31.40 -37.21 -7.56
CA TRP A 381 -31.84 -36.01 -8.28
C TRP A 381 -32.21 -36.29 -9.74
N SER A 382 -31.38 -37.04 -10.46
CA SER A 382 -31.56 -37.28 -11.90
C SER A 382 -32.53 -38.39 -12.19
N ILE A 383 -32.55 -39.49 -11.43
CA ILE A 383 -33.44 -40.63 -11.71
C ILE A 383 -34.73 -40.48 -10.90
N GLU A 384 -34.62 -40.51 -9.57
CA GLU A 384 -35.80 -40.50 -8.70
C GLU A 384 -36.51 -39.13 -8.73
N GLY A 385 -35.77 -38.03 -8.84
CA GLY A 385 -36.33 -36.69 -9.00
C GLY A 385 -37.13 -36.53 -10.30
N LEU A 386 -36.59 -36.97 -11.44
CA LEU A 386 -37.31 -36.94 -12.71
C LEU A 386 -38.53 -37.86 -12.70
N ARG A 387 -38.39 -39.08 -12.16
CA ARG A 387 -39.50 -40.02 -12.00
C ARG A 387 -40.62 -39.40 -11.18
N ARG A 388 -40.31 -38.81 -10.01
CA ARG A 388 -41.28 -38.11 -9.17
C ARG A 388 -41.93 -36.95 -9.89
N MET A 389 -41.18 -36.17 -10.66
CA MET A 389 -41.72 -35.05 -11.42
C MET A 389 -42.71 -35.51 -12.50
N ILE A 390 -42.37 -36.57 -13.24
CA ILE A 390 -43.24 -37.14 -14.28
C ILE A 390 -44.49 -37.76 -13.65
N SER A 391 -44.34 -38.60 -12.63
CA SER A 391 -45.48 -39.20 -11.92
C SER A 391 -46.35 -38.17 -11.22
N TRP A 392 -45.78 -37.06 -10.75
CA TRP A 392 -46.53 -35.91 -10.27
C TRP A 392 -47.31 -35.29 -11.42
N LEU A 393 -46.66 -34.91 -12.53
CA LEU A 393 -47.29 -34.28 -13.71
C LEU A 393 -48.43 -35.10 -14.31
N THR A 394 -48.35 -36.43 -14.29
CA THR A 394 -49.38 -37.35 -14.84
C THR A 394 -50.42 -37.81 -13.81
N GLY A 395 -50.25 -37.45 -12.53
CA GLY A 395 -51.14 -37.84 -11.44
C GLY A 395 -52.52 -37.15 -11.50
N TRP A 396 -53.53 -37.84 -10.94
CA TRP A 396 -54.89 -37.29 -10.77
C TRP A 396 -55.19 -37.06 -9.28
N PRO A 397 -55.75 -35.91 -8.87
CA PRO A 397 -56.12 -34.72 -9.66
C PRO A 397 -54.90 -33.95 -10.21
N PRO A 398 -55.04 -33.21 -11.33
CA PRO A 398 -53.92 -32.55 -11.98
C PRO A 398 -53.21 -31.59 -11.01
N PRO A 399 -51.91 -31.81 -10.73
CA PRO A 399 -51.19 -30.97 -9.79
C PRO A 399 -51.02 -29.55 -10.33
N GLY A 400 -51.21 -28.56 -9.46
CA GLY A 400 -50.96 -27.15 -9.80
C GLY A 400 -51.92 -26.53 -10.82
N GLY A 401 -53.04 -27.19 -11.17
CA GLY A 401 -54.05 -26.63 -12.07
C GLY A 401 -53.73 -26.71 -13.58
N LEU A 402 -52.72 -27.50 -13.96
CA LEU A 402 -52.35 -27.72 -15.35
C LEU A 402 -53.37 -28.67 -16.03
N LYS A 403 -54.13 -28.16 -17.01
CA LYS A 403 -55.09 -28.96 -17.77
C LYS A 403 -54.40 -29.68 -18.93
N LEU A 404 -53.79 -30.82 -18.63
CA LEU A 404 -53.24 -31.73 -19.63
C LEU A 404 -54.32 -32.65 -20.20
N ASN A 405 -54.17 -33.05 -21.46
CA ASN A 405 -54.98 -34.13 -22.04
C ASN A 405 -54.54 -35.45 -21.38
N THR A 406 -55.44 -36.10 -20.65
CA THR A 406 -55.13 -37.25 -19.78
C THR A 406 -54.50 -38.42 -20.54
N GLU A 407 -55.03 -38.74 -21.73
CA GLU A 407 -54.54 -39.86 -22.54
C GLU A 407 -53.13 -39.58 -23.11
N LEU A 408 -52.89 -38.33 -23.53
CA LEU A 408 -51.60 -37.93 -24.08
C LEU A 408 -50.53 -37.82 -22.98
N ALA A 409 -50.92 -37.30 -21.81
CA ALA A 409 -50.03 -37.18 -20.66
C ALA A 409 -49.63 -38.55 -20.11
N ALA A 410 -50.57 -39.51 -20.06
CA ALA A 410 -50.28 -40.89 -19.69
C ALA A 410 -49.30 -41.54 -20.68
N PHE A 411 -49.56 -41.44 -21.98
CA PHE A 411 -48.66 -42.00 -23.01
C PHE A 411 -47.24 -41.41 -22.96
N LEU A 412 -47.12 -40.09 -22.87
CA LEU A 412 -45.81 -39.42 -22.77
C LEU A 412 -45.11 -39.72 -21.45
N GLY A 413 -45.84 -39.77 -20.34
CA GLY A 413 -45.31 -40.13 -19.03
C GLY A 413 -44.71 -41.53 -19.02
N ASP A 414 -45.45 -42.51 -19.54
CA ASP A 414 -45.00 -43.89 -19.65
C ASP A 414 -43.77 -44.02 -20.57
N LEU A 415 -43.76 -43.29 -21.69
CA LEU A 415 -42.62 -43.25 -22.60
C LEU A 415 -41.36 -42.68 -21.92
N PHE A 416 -41.47 -41.57 -21.20
CA PHE A 416 -40.33 -40.96 -20.52
C PHE A 416 -39.85 -41.77 -19.31
N LEU A 417 -40.76 -42.39 -18.56
CA LEU A 417 -40.42 -43.31 -17.48
C LEU A 417 -39.65 -44.52 -18.02
N TRP A 418 -40.12 -45.10 -19.14
CA TRP A 418 -39.43 -46.20 -19.79
C TRP A 418 -38.01 -45.81 -20.25
N VAL A 419 -37.82 -44.61 -20.81
CA VAL A 419 -36.49 -44.12 -21.20
C VAL A 419 -35.58 -43.94 -19.98
N ILE A 420 -36.11 -43.42 -18.87
CA ILE A 420 -35.34 -43.23 -17.62
C ILE A 420 -34.93 -44.59 -17.03
N GLU A 421 -35.84 -45.57 -17.03
CA GLU A 421 -35.55 -46.93 -16.55
C GLU A 421 -34.48 -47.62 -17.41
N TYR A 422 -34.59 -47.49 -18.74
CA TYR A 422 -33.58 -48.00 -19.67
C TYR A 422 -32.20 -47.37 -19.42
N TRP A 423 -32.16 -46.06 -19.16
CA TRP A 423 -30.90 -45.34 -18.91
C TRP A 423 -30.32 -45.64 -17.52
N ALA A 424 -31.16 -45.94 -16.53
CA ALA A 424 -30.76 -46.39 -15.20
C ALA A 424 -30.20 -47.83 -15.19
N GLY A 425 -30.24 -48.54 -16.32
CA GLY A 425 -29.73 -49.91 -16.46
C GLY A 425 -30.60 -50.96 -15.76
N ALA A 426 -31.89 -50.65 -15.56
CA ALA A 426 -32.89 -51.54 -14.97
C ALA A 426 -33.64 -52.35 -16.04
#